data_AF-A0A2I7SGI0-F1
#
_entry.id   AF-A0A2I7SGI0-F1
#
_cell.length_a   1.000
_cell.length_b   1.000
_cell.length_c   1.000
_cell.angle_alpha   90.00
_cell.angle_beta   90.00
_cell.angle_gamma   90.00
#
_symmetry.space_group_name_H-M   'P 1'
#
loop_
_entity.id
_entity.type
_entity.pdbx_description
1 polymer ?
#
loop_
_entity_poly.entity_id
_entity_poly.type
_entity_poly.pdbx_seq_one_letter_code
_entity_poly.pdbx_strand_id
1 'polypeptide(L)' 'MRSTKHGSHAETYQKILKAEKMTPERLRSFPGFEEIEEDEAKHVIETLECFCGIIVKHISKKERDEEP' A
#
# COMPACT_ATOMS: atom_id res chain seq x y z
N MET A 1 27.73 1.72 -17.27
CA MET A 1 26.32 2.09 -17.48
C MET A 1 25.46 1.25 -16.56
N ARG A 2 24.93 1.80 -15.46
CA ARG A 2 24.10 1.07 -14.49
C ARG A 2 22.65 1.18 -14.95
N SER A 3 22.11 0.10 -15.50
CA SER A 3 20.69 0.01 -15.85
C SER A 3 19.88 -0.09 -14.56
N THR A 4 19.27 1.02 -14.14
CA THR A 4 18.31 1.05 -13.03
C THR A 4 17.02 0.43 -13.51
N LYS A 5 16.85 -0.88 -13.26
CA LYS A 5 15.59 -1.60 -13.43
C LYS A 5 14.52 -0.96 -12.53
N HIS A 6 13.86 0.08 -12.99
CA HIS A 6 12.57 0.49 -12.45
C HIS A 6 11.60 -0.59 -12.91
N GLY A 7 11.20 -1.50 -12.01
CA GLY A 7 10.08 -2.38 -12.29
C GLY A 7 8.88 -1.50 -12.62
N SER A 8 8.20 -1.79 -13.72
CA SER A 8 7.04 -1.00 -14.17
C SER A 8 6.07 -0.82 -13.00
N HIS A 9 5.46 0.36 -12.88
CA HIS A 9 4.42 0.62 -11.87
C HIS A 9 3.32 -0.46 -11.88
N ALA A 10 3.04 -1.04 -13.05
CA ALA A 10 2.14 -2.18 -13.20
C ALA A 10 2.61 -3.45 -12.44
N GLU A 11 3.90 -3.76 -12.43
CA GLU A 11 4.44 -4.91 -11.68
C GLU A 11 4.32 -4.71 -10.16
N THR A 12 4.52 -3.47 -9.69
CA THR A 12 4.37 -3.11 -8.28
C THR A 12 2.91 -3.16 -7.86
N TYR A 13 2.00 -2.66 -8.70
CA TYR A 13 0.56 -2.78 -8.49
C TYR A 13 0.10 -4.23 -8.39
N GLN A 14 0.58 -5.10 -9.29
CA GLN A 14 0.26 -6.54 -9.26
C GLN A 14 0.81 -7.24 -8.00
N LYS A 15 1.97 -6.82 -7.48
CA LYS A 15 2.51 -7.34 -6.21
C LYS A 15 1.67 -6.90 -5.01
N ILE A 16 1.18 -5.65 -5.01
CA ILE A 16 0.30 -5.14 -3.95
C ILE A 16 -1.04 -5.89 -3.96
N LEU A 17 -1.62 -6.14 -5.13
CA LEU A 17 -2.87 -6.91 -5.25
C LEU A 17 -2.75 -8.36 -4.75
N LYS A 18 -1.55 -8.95 -4.87
CA LYS A 18 -1.25 -10.32 -4.42
C LYS A 18 -0.72 -10.37 -2.98
N ALA A 19 -0.47 -9.21 -2.37
CA ALA A 19 0.02 -9.16 -1.01
C ALA A 19 -1.06 -9.67 -0.05
N GLU A 20 -0.62 -10.42 0.95
CA GLU A 20 -1.48 -10.84 2.04
C GLU A 20 -2.05 -9.61 2.75
N LYS A 21 -3.36 -9.62 3.01
CA LYS A 21 -4.04 -8.51 3.69
C LYS A 21 -3.48 -8.33 5.10
N MET A 22 -3.50 -7.08 5.56
CA MET A 22 -3.21 -6.78 6.96
C MET A 22 -4.35 -7.32 7.84
N THR A 23 -4.01 -7.98 8.94
CA THR A 23 -4.96 -8.38 9.99
C THR A 23 -4.64 -7.65 11.28
N PRO A 24 -5.60 -7.51 12.21
CA PRO A 24 -5.34 -6.96 13.54
C PRO A 24 -4.21 -7.68 14.29
N GLU A 25 -4.13 -9.02 14.23
CA GLU A 25 -3.03 -9.74 14.89
C GLU A 25 -1.67 -9.41 14.27
N ARG A 26 -1.63 -9.28 12.94
CA ARG A 26 -0.41 -8.89 12.24
C ARG A 26 -0.03 -7.45 12.55
N LEU A 27 -1.00 -6.54 12.66
CA LEU A 27 -0.75 -5.14 13.06
C LEU A 27 -0.13 -5.08 14.46
N ARG A 28 -0.64 -5.88 15.41
CA ARG A 28 -0.09 -5.97 16.78
C ARG A 28 1.34 -6.51 16.85
N SER A 29 1.84 -7.15 15.79
CA SER A 29 3.24 -7.58 15.74
C SER A 29 4.23 -6.42 15.52
N PHE A 30 3.74 -5.24 15.15
CA PHE A 30 4.57 -4.05 14.92
C PHE A 30 4.76 -3.24 16.21
N PRO A 31 5.98 -2.74 16.46
CA PRO A 31 6.24 -1.85 17.59
C PRO A 31 5.34 -0.61 17.58
N GLY A 32 4.68 -0.34 18.70
CA GLY A 32 3.74 0.76 18.87
C GLY A 32 2.27 0.41 18.61
N PHE A 33 1.97 -0.85 18.30
CA PHE A 33 0.60 -1.35 18.07
C PHE A 33 0.27 -2.59 18.91
N GLU A 34 1.13 -3.00 19.84
CA GLU A 34 1.02 -4.28 20.55
C GLU A 34 -0.29 -4.44 21.34
N GLU A 35 -0.72 -3.34 21.97
CA GLU A 35 -1.89 -3.32 22.87
C GLU A 35 -3.14 -2.68 22.23
N ILE A 36 -3.14 -2.46 20.92
CA ILE A 36 -4.28 -1.85 20.23
C ILE A 36 -5.52 -2.75 20.28
N GLU A 37 -6.66 -2.17 20.63
CA GLU A 37 -7.92 -2.90 20.67
C GLU A 37 -8.35 -3.36 19.27
N GLU A 38 -9.17 -4.41 19.21
CA GLU A 38 -9.57 -5.04 17.95
C GLU A 38 -10.27 -4.08 16.99
N ASP A 39 -11.16 -3.24 17.49
CA ASP A 39 -11.91 -2.30 16.66
C ASP A 39 -11.05 -1.12 16.23
N GLU A 40 -10.12 -0.67 17.10
CA GLU A 40 -9.13 0.35 16.74
C GLU A 40 -8.14 -0.17 15.69
N ALA A 41 -7.70 -1.43 15.80
CA ALA A 41 -6.85 -2.09 14.81
C ALA A 41 -7.49 -2.12 13.43
N LYS A 42 -8.77 -2.50 13.36
CA LYS A 42 -9.54 -2.49 12.11
C LYS A 42 -9.61 -1.08 11.52
N HIS A 43 -9.89 -0.08 12.36
CA HIS A 43 -9.97 1.30 11.92
C HIS A 43 -8.63 1.83 11.36
N VAL A 44 -7.52 1.49 12.02
CA VAL A 44 -6.17 1.83 11.54
C VAL A 44 -5.89 1.17 10.19
N ILE A 45 -6.20 -0.11 10.04
CA ILE A 45 -6.01 -0.84 8.78
C ILE A 45 -6.80 -0.17 7.64
N GLU A 46 -8.09 0.09 7.86
CA GLU A 46 -8.94 0.76 6.87
C GLU A 46 -8.42 2.15 6.48
N THR A 47 -7.92 2.90 7.46
CA THR A 47 -7.32 4.23 7.24
C THR A 47 -6.07 4.14 6.37
N LEU A 48 -5.17 3.20 6.66
CA LEU A 48 -3.95 2.98 5.88
C LEU A 48 -4.26 2.50 4.45
N GLU A 49 -5.24 1.63 4.28
CA GLU A 49 -5.71 1.18 2.98
C GLU A 49 -6.30 2.35 2.15
N CYS A 50 -7.06 3.23 2.79
CA CYS A 50 -7.59 4.44 2.15
C CYS A 50 -6.47 5.36 1.65
N PHE A 51 -5.46 5.64 2.49
CA PHE A 51 -4.30 6.43 2.08
C PHE A 51 -3.52 5.78 0.94
N CYS A 52 -3.30 4.47 1.01
CA CYS A 52 -2.66 3.72 -0.07
C CYS A 52 -3.45 3.89 -1.39
N GLY A 53 -4.78 3.75 -1.35
CA GLY A 53 -5.65 3.96 -2.51
C GLY A 53 -5.54 5.37 -3.11
N ILE A 54 -5.45 6.41 -2.27
CA ILE A 54 -5.25 7.80 -2.72
C ILE A 54 -3.90 7.96 -3.42
N ILE A 55 -2.83 7.44 -2.83
CA ILE A 55 -1.47 7.53 -3.37
C ILE A 55 -1.40 6.81 -4.72
N VAL A 56 -1.89 5.56 -4.79
CA VAL A 56 -1.94 4.77 -6.03
C VAL A 56 -2.72 5.52 -7.12
N LYS A 57 -3.88 6.07 -6.79
CA LYS A 57 -4.68 6.84 -7.75
C LYS A 57 -3.97 8.11 -8.23
N HIS A 58 -3.24 8.80 -7.36
CA HIS A 58 -2.49 10.00 -7.71
C HIS A 58 -1.34 9.69 -8.66
N ILE A 59 -0.54 8.65 -8.37
CA ILE A 59 0.59 8.24 -9.22
C ILE A 59 0.12 7.67 -10.57
N SER A 60 -0.97 6.88 -10.59
CA SER A 60 -1.50 6.31 -11.84
C SER A 60 -2.19 7.33 -12.74
N LYS A 61 -2.61 8.49 -12.22
CA LYS A 61 -3.11 9.59 -13.05
C LYS A 61 -2.01 10.30 -13.82
N LYS A 62 -0.83 10.49 -13.20
CA LYS A 62 0.31 11.12 -13.87
C LYS A 62 0.79 10.36 -15.11
N GLU A 63 0.67 9.04 -15.12
CA GLU A 63 1.07 8.22 -16.28
C GLU A 63 0.12 8.32 -17.48
N ARG A 64 -1.10 8.88 -17.36
CA ARG A 64 -2.04 9.01 -18.48
C ARG A 64 -1.97 10.36 -19.21
N ASP A 65 -1.35 11.36 -18.60
CA ASP A 65 -1.25 12.71 -19.16
C ASP A 65 0.13 12.95 -19.84
N GLU A 66 1.00 11.92 -19.88
CA GLU A 66 2.27 11.90 -20.61
C GLU A 66 2.24 10.88 -21.79
N GLU A 67 1.18 10.89 -22.60
CA GLU A 67 1.26 10.37 -23.98
C GLU A 67 1.08 11.55 -24.95
N PRO A 68 2.04 11.79 -25.89
CA PRO A 68 1.90 12.82 -26.93
C PRO A 68 0.85 12.46 -27.99
#